data_AF-K1ZBB2-F1
#
_entry.id   AF-K1ZBB2-F1
#
_cell.length_a   1.000
_cell.length_b   1.000
_cell.length_c   1.000
_cell.angle_alpha   90.00
_cell.angle_beta   90.00
_cell.angle_gamma   90.00
#
_symmetry.space_group_name_H-M   'P 1'
#
loop_
_entity.id
_entity.type
_entity.pdbx_description
1 polymer ?
#
loop_
_entity_poly.entity_id
_entity_poly.type
_entity_poly.pdbx_seq_one_letter_code
_entity_poly.pdbx_strand_id
1 'polypeptide(L)'
;VYKVMGEQIHYEWAPTEPLGLFDSSKNNHDMSLDDSYKLTFNSHHPDIFMQLYQIFRSNRCGDVIVSAKTGFDLRERFEHPEHRSSHGALCDQHMKIPFIMNYPINRNIIRSVDVFPTILKLTGKQIPAGIDGVSLVS
;
A
#
# COMPACT_ATOMS: atom_id res chain seq x y z
N VAL A 1 16.54 1.44 -8.14
CA VAL A 1 15.85 0.32 -8.82
C VAL A 1 14.80 -0.25 -7.88
N TYR A 2 13.60 -0.56 -8.38
CA TYR A 2 12.57 -1.27 -7.61
C TYR A 2 12.10 -2.48 -8.41
N LYS A 3 12.18 -3.67 -7.83
CA LYS A 3 11.75 -4.93 -8.45
C LYS A 3 11.03 -5.79 -7.43
N VAL A 4 9.99 -6.47 -7.89
CA VAL A 4 9.29 -7.52 -7.13
C VAL A 4 9.44 -8.84 -7.86
N MET A 5 9.95 -9.85 -7.16
CA MET A 5 10.19 -11.20 -7.67
C MET A 5 9.50 -12.18 -6.74
N GLY A 6 8.29 -12.61 -7.13
CA GLY A 6 7.41 -13.35 -6.22
C GLY A 6 7.01 -12.49 -5.03
N GLU A 7 7.36 -12.91 -3.82
CA GLU A 7 7.10 -12.17 -2.58
C GLU A 7 8.31 -11.36 -2.07
N GLN A 8 9.38 -11.28 -2.87
CA GLN A 8 10.60 -10.57 -2.51
C GLN A 8 10.69 -9.24 -3.25
N ILE A 9 11.07 -8.20 -2.52
CA ILE A 9 11.37 -6.87 -3.02
C ILE A 9 12.88 -6.71 -3.04
N HIS A 10 13.39 -6.23 -4.18
CA HIS A 10 14.71 -5.62 -4.26
C HIS A 10 14.53 -4.11 -4.46
N TYR A 11 15.04 -3.33 -3.53
CA TYR A 11 14.96 -1.88 -3.53
C TYR A 11 16.34 -1.25 -3.45
N GLU A 12 16.66 -0.37 -4.38
CA GLU A 12 17.94 0.34 -4.49
C GLU A 12 17.68 1.80 -4.86
N TRP A 13 18.51 2.72 -4.42
CA TRP A 13 18.42 4.13 -4.79
C TRP A 13 19.79 4.77 -5.00
N ALA A 14 19.80 5.89 -5.73
CA ALA A 14 20.94 6.79 -5.84
C ALA A 14 20.44 8.19 -6.27
N PRO A 15 20.96 9.31 -5.74
CA PRO A 15 21.92 9.40 -4.62
C PRO A 15 21.26 9.41 -3.23
N THR A 16 19.97 9.74 -3.14
CA THR A 16 19.23 9.90 -1.87
C THR A 16 18.01 8.98 -1.85
N GLU A 17 17.68 8.44 -0.67
CA GLU A 17 16.53 7.56 -0.52
C GLU A 17 15.22 8.38 -0.62
N PRO A 18 14.34 8.09 -1.59
CA PRO A 18 13.19 8.95 -1.88
C PRO A 18 12.03 8.84 -0.88
N LEU A 19 11.96 7.80 -0.05
CA LEU A 19 10.83 7.55 0.84
C LEU A 19 11.08 7.94 2.30
N GLY A 20 12.29 8.35 2.66
CA GLY A 20 12.73 8.61 4.03
C GLY A 20 12.71 7.38 4.95
N LEU A 21 12.83 6.17 4.41
CA LEU A 21 12.71 4.91 5.16
C LEU A 21 14.03 4.40 5.71
N PHE A 22 15.14 4.72 5.05
CA PHE A 22 16.47 4.18 5.38
C PHE A 22 17.48 5.31 5.55
N ASP A 23 18.52 5.04 6.34
CA ASP A 23 19.67 5.94 6.44
C ASP A 23 20.60 5.81 5.22
N SER A 24 21.66 6.63 5.18
CA SER A 24 22.63 6.62 4.08
C SER A 24 23.71 5.53 4.21
N SER A 25 23.60 4.58 5.15
CA SER A 25 24.65 3.58 5.40
C SER A 25 24.73 2.52 4.31
N LYS A 26 23.60 2.21 3.68
CA LYS A 26 23.46 1.31 2.53
C LYS A 26 22.45 1.91 1.57
N ASN A 27 22.65 1.69 0.27
CA ASN A 27 21.78 2.23 -0.77
C ASN A 27 20.85 1.17 -1.39
N ASN A 28 20.76 -0.01 -0.76
CA ASN A 28 19.90 -1.10 -1.19
C ASN A 28 19.40 -1.94 -0.01
N HIS A 29 18.22 -2.52 -0.18
CA HIS A 29 17.59 -3.46 0.74
C HIS A 29 16.79 -4.53 -0.02
N ASP A 30 17.00 -5.78 0.39
CA ASP A 30 16.11 -6.89 0.04
C ASP A 30 15.19 -7.18 1.22
N MET A 31 13.90 -7.39 0.95
CA MET A 31 12.90 -7.66 1.98
C MET A 31 11.70 -8.42 1.42
N SER A 32 10.99 -9.15 2.27
CA SER A 32 9.70 -9.73 1.88
C SER A 32 8.61 -8.65 1.77
N LEU A 33 7.53 -8.92 1.03
CA LEU A 33 6.36 -8.03 0.99
C LEU A 33 5.76 -7.80 2.39
N ASP A 34 5.74 -8.80 3.25
CA ASP A 34 5.21 -8.69 4.62
C ASP A 34 6.13 -7.85 5.52
N ASP A 35 7.45 -8.02 5.43
CA ASP A 35 8.39 -7.21 6.19
C ASP A 35 8.42 -5.76 5.70
N SER A 36 8.28 -5.54 4.39
CA SER A 36 8.12 -4.20 3.83
C SER A 36 6.88 -3.49 4.36
N TYR A 37 5.80 -4.26 4.60
CA TYR A 37 4.57 -3.70 5.14
C TYR A 37 4.73 -3.29 6.60
N LYS A 38 5.35 -4.15 7.42
CA LYS A 38 5.69 -3.81 8.82
C LYS A 38 6.59 -2.58 8.90
N LEU A 39 7.61 -2.51 8.05
CA LEU A 39 8.54 -1.38 7.97
C LEU A 39 7.81 -0.07 7.66
N THR A 40 6.90 -0.09 6.68
CA THR A 40 6.27 1.11 6.15
C THR A 40 4.98 1.49 6.85
N PHE A 41 4.39 0.61 7.68
CA PHE A 41 3.07 0.83 8.29
C PHE A 41 2.95 2.19 9.02
N ASN A 42 4.01 2.63 9.70
CA ASN A 42 4.04 3.91 10.41
C ASN A 42 4.81 5.02 9.69
N SER A 43 5.24 4.80 8.43
CA SER A 43 5.87 5.84 7.61
C SER A 43 4.81 6.77 7.01
N HIS A 44 5.28 7.83 6.34
CA HIS A 44 4.40 8.71 5.56
C HIS A 44 3.72 7.99 4.39
N HIS A 45 4.29 6.86 3.92
CA HIS A 45 3.77 6.07 2.80
C HIS A 45 3.54 4.61 3.23
N PRO A 46 2.42 4.30 3.91
CA PRO A 46 2.13 2.94 4.35
C PRO A 46 2.01 1.96 3.20
N ASP A 47 2.64 0.79 3.33
CA ASP A 47 2.58 -0.31 2.37
C ASP A 47 3.05 0.07 0.94
N ILE A 48 3.84 1.13 0.82
CA ILE A 48 4.17 1.77 -0.48
C ILE A 48 4.70 0.81 -1.53
N PHE A 49 5.53 -0.17 -1.13
CA PHE A 49 6.04 -1.16 -2.06
C PHE A 49 4.90 -2.00 -2.65
N MET A 50 3.99 -2.54 -1.81
CA MET A 50 2.84 -3.28 -2.32
C MET A 50 1.92 -2.39 -3.18
N GLN A 51 1.71 -1.14 -2.78
CA GLN A 51 0.88 -0.19 -3.54
C GLN A 51 1.45 0.07 -4.93
N LEU A 52 2.74 0.40 -5.03
CA LEU A 52 3.41 0.62 -6.32
C LEU A 52 3.40 -0.65 -7.17
N TYR A 53 3.69 -1.81 -6.58
CA TYR A 53 3.61 -3.09 -7.27
C TYR A 53 2.23 -3.31 -7.88
N GLN A 54 1.16 -3.14 -7.11
CA GLN A 54 -0.21 -3.33 -7.60
C GLN A 54 -0.57 -2.37 -8.72
N ILE A 55 -0.25 -1.08 -8.57
CA ILE A 55 -0.57 -0.08 -9.59
C ILE A 55 0.17 -0.40 -10.89
N PHE A 56 1.48 -0.61 -10.85
CA PHE A 56 2.28 -0.88 -12.06
C PHE A 56 2.01 -2.25 -12.70
N ARG A 57 1.44 -3.21 -11.98
CA ARG A 57 0.93 -4.46 -12.58
C ARG A 57 -0.34 -4.29 -13.40
N SER A 58 -1.08 -3.20 -13.22
CA SER A 58 -2.32 -2.97 -13.94
C SER A 58 -2.04 -2.63 -15.39
N ASN A 59 -2.65 -3.36 -16.33
CA ASN A 59 -2.61 -3.04 -17.76
C ASN A 59 -3.23 -1.67 -18.10
N ARG A 60 -3.91 -1.03 -17.14
CA ARG A 60 -4.50 0.31 -17.26
C ARG A 60 -3.65 1.41 -16.63
N CYS A 61 -2.52 1.07 -16.03
CA CYS A 61 -1.59 2.05 -15.49
C CYS A 61 -0.91 2.81 -16.64
N GLY A 62 -0.78 4.12 -16.50
CA GLY A 62 0.06 4.91 -17.40
C GLY A 62 1.56 4.66 -17.13
N ASP A 63 2.42 5.23 -17.97
CA ASP A 63 3.87 5.08 -17.85
C ASP A 63 4.46 5.84 -16.66
N VAL A 64 3.76 6.89 -16.21
CA VAL A 64 4.19 7.77 -15.12
C VAL A 64 3.05 7.93 -14.12
N ILE A 65 3.40 7.79 -12.84
CA ILE A 65 2.52 8.09 -11.72
C ILE A 65 3.07 9.34 -11.03
N VAL A 66 2.20 10.31 -10.78
CA VAL A 66 2.52 11.51 -10.02
C VAL A 66 1.62 11.54 -8.78
N SER A 67 2.22 11.63 -7.60
CA SER A 67 1.50 11.84 -6.34
C SER A 67 1.83 13.23 -5.81
N ALA A 68 0.79 14.00 -5.47
CA ALA A 68 0.97 15.31 -4.86
C ALA A 68 1.48 15.19 -3.42
N LYS A 69 2.24 16.19 -2.97
CA LYS A 69 2.54 16.38 -1.55
C LYS A 69 1.26 16.77 -0.80
N THR A 70 1.13 16.37 0.48
CA THR A 70 0.01 16.79 1.33
C THR A 70 -0.20 18.30 1.28
N GLY A 71 -1.46 18.72 1.04
CA GLY A 71 -1.86 20.12 0.92
C GLY A 71 -1.83 20.68 -0.50
N PHE A 72 -1.42 19.89 -1.50
CA PHE A 72 -1.41 20.30 -2.91
C PHE A 72 -2.49 19.56 -3.71
N ASP A 73 -3.09 20.25 -4.69
CA ASP A 73 -4.01 19.68 -5.68
C ASP A 73 -3.43 19.86 -7.08
N LEU A 74 -3.43 18.80 -7.89
CA LEU A 74 -2.94 18.84 -9.28
C LEU A 74 -3.99 19.39 -10.27
N ARG A 75 -5.20 19.70 -9.80
CA ARG A 75 -6.36 20.11 -10.63
C ARG A 75 -6.68 21.60 -10.57
N GLU A 76 -5.86 22.42 -9.91
CA GLU A 76 -6.13 23.85 -9.62
C GLU A 76 -6.74 24.63 -10.80
N ARG A 77 -6.24 24.42 -12.03
CA ARG A 77 -6.70 25.15 -13.23
C ARG A 77 -7.93 24.56 -13.93
N PHE A 78 -8.34 23.34 -13.57
CA PHE A 78 -9.30 22.54 -14.33
C PHE A 78 -10.51 22.09 -13.49
N GLU A 79 -10.65 22.61 -12.27
CA GLU A 79 -11.71 22.20 -11.36
C GLU A 79 -12.71 23.33 -11.06
N HIS A 80 -13.90 23.21 -11.63
CA HIS A 80 -15.05 24.07 -11.34
C HIS A 80 -16.30 23.20 -11.08
N PRO A 81 -16.90 23.24 -9.88
CA PRO A 81 -16.55 24.07 -8.72
C PRO A 81 -15.28 23.61 -7.99
N GLU A 82 -14.68 24.50 -7.21
CA GLU A 82 -13.51 24.21 -6.36
C GLU A 82 -13.81 23.08 -5.36
N HIS A 83 -13.00 22.02 -5.36
CA HIS A 83 -13.05 21.02 -4.30
C HIS A 83 -12.08 21.38 -3.18
N ARG A 84 -12.59 21.49 -1.96
CA ARG A 84 -11.78 21.85 -0.78
C ARG A 84 -11.07 20.66 -0.13
N SER A 85 -11.34 19.46 -0.60
CA SER A 85 -10.78 18.23 -0.08
C SER A 85 -10.83 17.14 -1.15
N SER A 86 -9.83 16.27 -1.14
CA SER A 86 -9.72 15.11 -2.01
C SER A 86 -8.87 14.04 -1.31
N HIS A 87 -8.80 12.86 -1.90
CA HIS A 87 -7.96 11.75 -1.46
C HIS A 87 -7.34 11.05 -2.67
N GLY A 88 -6.57 9.99 -2.44
CA GLY A 88 -5.96 9.18 -3.50
C GLY A 88 -4.45 9.36 -3.66
N ALA A 89 -3.84 10.26 -2.88
CA ALA A 89 -2.39 10.23 -2.68
C ALA A 89 -1.98 9.02 -1.84
N LEU A 90 -0.74 8.56 -2.00
CA LEU A 90 -0.17 7.42 -1.25
C LEU A 90 0.34 7.81 0.14
N CYS A 91 -0.26 8.82 0.79
CA CYS A 91 0.12 9.26 2.12
C CYS A 91 -0.68 8.52 3.21
N ASP A 92 -0.16 8.51 4.42
CA ASP A 92 -0.75 7.87 5.60
C ASP A 92 -2.19 8.28 5.88
N GLN A 93 -2.51 9.56 5.71
CA GLN A 93 -3.87 10.10 5.90
C GLN A 93 -4.91 9.52 4.94
N HIS A 94 -4.50 9.04 3.77
CA HIS A 94 -5.40 8.46 2.76
C HIS A 94 -5.33 6.93 2.73
N MET A 95 -4.18 6.36 3.12
CA MET A 95 -3.95 4.91 3.06
C MET A 95 -4.40 4.17 4.32
N LYS A 96 -4.45 4.83 5.48
CA LYS A 96 -4.92 4.21 6.73
C LYS A 96 -6.43 4.37 6.86
N ILE A 97 -7.11 3.25 7.10
CA ILE A 97 -8.55 3.21 7.31
C ILE A 97 -8.88 2.52 8.63
N PRO A 98 -10.00 2.87 9.28
CA PRO A 98 -10.45 2.14 10.46
C PRO A 98 -10.90 0.72 10.09
N PHE A 99 -10.60 -0.24 10.97
CA PHE A 99 -11.09 -1.61 10.89
C PHE A 99 -11.76 -1.96 12.22
N ILE A 100 -13.04 -2.36 12.15
CA ILE A 100 -13.85 -2.70 13.32
C ILE A 100 -14.56 -4.02 13.02
N MET A 101 -14.44 -4.98 13.93
CA MET A 101 -15.06 -6.29 13.80
C MET A 101 -15.54 -6.78 15.17
N ASN A 102 -16.66 -7.51 15.20
CA ASN A 102 -17.19 -8.16 16.40
C ASN A 102 -16.67 -9.60 16.59
N TYR A 103 -15.71 -10.02 15.76
CA TYR A 103 -15.03 -11.29 15.86
C TYR A 103 -13.57 -11.03 16.26
N PRO A 104 -12.97 -11.83 17.17
CA PRO A 104 -11.60 -11.62 17.60
C PRO A 104 -10.61 -11.85 16.45
N ILE A 105 -9.81 -10.83 16.14
CA ILE A 105 -8.73 -10.88 15.15
C ILE A 105 -7.39 -10.73 15.87
N ASN A 106 -6.48 -11.69 15.67
CA ASN A 106 -5.14 -11.70 16.30
C ASN A 106 -4.06 -11.16 15.34
N ARG A 107 -4.28 -9.97 14.77
CA ARG A 107 -3.33 -9.29 13.90
C ARG A 107 -3.49 -7.77 14.03
N ASN A 108 -2.39 -7.04 14.15
CA ASN A 108 -2.40 -5.60 14.39
C ASN A 108 -2.12 -4.76 13.14
N ILE A 109 -1.69 -5.41 12.05
CA ILE A 109 -1.40 -4.80 10.76
C ILE A 109 -2.14 -5.62 9.70
N ILE A 110 -3.14 -5.01 9.07
CA ILE A 110 -4.14 -5.68 8.23
C ILE A 110 -4.36 -4.84 6.96
N ARG A 111 -4.46 -5.50 5.80
CA ARG A 111 -4.87 -4.84 4.57
C ARG A 111 -6.39 -4.94 4.39
N SER A 112 -7.00 -3.94 3.77
CA SER A 112 -8.44 -3.97 3.47
C SER A 112 -8.84 -5.18 2.61
N VAL A 113 -7.94 -5.65 1.74
CA VAL A 113 -8.15 -6.86 0.92
C VAL A 113 -8.30 -8.14 1.75
N ASP A 114 -7.78 -8.17 2.98
CA ASP A 114 -7.89 -9.32 3.89
C ASP A 114 -9.31 -9.51 4.43
N VAL A 115 -10.15 -8.48 4.36
CA VAL A 115 -11.54 -8.52 4.86
C VAL A 115 -12.35 -9.55 4.10
N PHE A 116 -12.28 -9.57 2.77
CA PHE A 116 -13.06 -10.49 1.94
C PHE A 116 -12.82 -11.98 2.26
N PRO A 117 -11.58 -12.52 2.21
CA PRO A 117 -11.34 -13.91 2.58
C PRO A 117 -11.67 -14.22 4.04
N THR A 118 -11.51 -13.26 4.95
CA THR A 118 -11.90 -13.42 6.36
C THR A 118 -13.40 -13.65 6.49
N ILE A 119 -14.25 -12.85 5.81
CA ILE A 119 -15.70 -13.03 5.84
C ILE A 119 -16.13 -14.34 5.19
N LEU A 120 -15.50 -14.74 4.07
CA LEU A 120 -15.79 -16.04 3.46
C LEU A 120 -15.52 -17.19 4.44
N LYS A 121 -14.37 -17.16 5.11
CA LYS A 121 -14.01 -18.19 6.09
C LYS A 121 -15.01 -18.24 7.26
N LEU A 122 -15.34 -17.09 7.84
CA LEU A 122 -16.31 -17.00 8.96
C LEU A 122 -17.71 -17.45 8.57
N THR A 123 -18.09 -17.34 7.30
CA THR A 123 -19.40 -17.78 6.79
C THR A 123 -19.39 -19.20 6.21
N GLY A 124 -18.28 -19.94 6.37
CA GLY A 124 -18.14 -21.32 5.87
C GLY A 124 -18.08 -21.43 4.35
N LYS A 125 -17.76 -20.34 3.64
CA LYS A 125 -17.60 -20.32 2.18
C LYS A 125 -16.15 -20.60 1.79
N GLN A 126 -15.96 -21.23 0.63
CA GLN A 126 -14.63 -21.43 0.07
C GLN A 126 -14.02 -20.11 -0.38
N ILE A 127 -12.73 -19.93 -0.08
CA ILE A 127 -11.95 -18.79 -0.56
C ILE A 127 -11.50 -19.10 -1.99
N PRO A 128 -11.84 -18.26 -2.99
CA PRO A 128 -11.42 -18.48 -4.36
C PRO A 128 -9.90 -18.31 -4.50
N ALA A 129 -9.30 -19.03 -5.44
CA ALA A 129 -7.89 -18.85 -5.81
C ALA A 129 -7.67 -17.49 -6.50
N GLY A 130 -6.44 -16.98 -6.43
CA GLY A 130 -6.02 -15.79 -7.17
C GLY A 130 -6.45 -14.45 -6.57
N ILE A 131 -6.95 -14.43 -5.32
CA ILE A 131 -7.15 -13.18 -4.57
C ILE A 131 -5.86 -12.75 -3.89
N ASP A 132 -5.67 -11.44 -3.68
CA ASP A 132 -4.48 -10.91 -3.00
C ASP A 132 -4.57 -11.01 -1.46
N GLY A 133 -5.78 -10.94 -0.90
CA GLY A 133 -5.99 -10.93 0.55
C GLY A 133 -5.84 -12.29 1.21
N VAL A 134 -5.52 -12.29 2.50
CA VAL A 134 -5.43 -13.50 3.33
C VAL A 134 -6.47 -13.47 4.46
N SER A 135 -6.99 -14.65 4.84
CA SER A 135 -7.89 -14.75 5.99
C SER A 135 -7.16 -14.37 7.27
N LEU A 136 -7.78 -13.50 8.07
CA LEU A 136 -7.28 -13.05 9.38
C LEU A 136 -7.64 -14.01 10.52
N VAL A 137 -8.35 -15.09 10.19
CA VAL A 137 -8.79 -16.15 11.11
C VAL A 137 -8.32 -17.50 10.58
N SER A 138 -7.97 -18.38 11.52
CA SER A 138 -7.51 -19.76 11.29
C SER A 138 -8.63 -20.70 10.88
#